data_AF-A0A7R9ZRT2-F1
#
_entry.id   AF-A0A7R9ZRT2-F1
#
_cell.length_a   1.000
_cell.length_b   1.000
_cell.length_c   1.000
_cell.angle_alpha   90.00
_cell.angle_beta   90.00
_cell.angle_gamma   90.00
#
_symmetry.space_group_name_H-M   'P 1'
#
loop_
_entity.id
_entity.type
_entity.pdbx_description
1 polymer ?
#
loop_
_entity_poly.entity_id
_entity_poly.type
_entity_poly.pdbx_seq_one_letter_code
_entity_poly.pdbx_strand_id
1 'polypeptide(L)'
;VAVVGKATQQQVLDLGIPVDFCPSKATAKTLAAELDVAPDATTLLYPASAKAKPTLQKDLQQRGVAVTRLDTYDTVAASWSQLHKEQSDAVQIACFGSPSAVEGWLRNTQDAN
;
A
#
# COMPACT_ATOMS: atom_id res chain seq x y z
N VAL A 1 -16.23 4.44 -6.63
CA VAL A 1 -14.87 4.02 -6.20
C VAL A 1 -14.48 4.74 -4.91
N ALA A 2 -13.93 4.01 -3.94
CA ALA A 2 -13.35 4.58 -2.73
C ALA A 2 -11.82 4.46 -2.76
N VAL A 3 -11.10 5.48 -2.27
CA VAL A 3 -9.63 5.53 -2.27
C VAL A 3 -9.12 5.89 -0.88
N VAL A 4 -7.90 5.47 -0.54
CA VAL A 4 -7.31 5.73 0.80
C VAL A 4 -6.77 7.15 0.92
N GLY A 5 -6.08 7.67 -0.09
CA GLY A 5 -5.37 8.95 0.01
C GLY A 5 -5.53 9.83 -1.23
N LYS A 6 -5.23 11.13 -1.06
CA LYS A 6 -5.39 12.15 -2.11
C LYS A 6 -4.52 11.91 -3.35
N ALA A 7 -3.32 11.37 -3.19
CA ALA A 7 -2.48 10.99 -4.33
C ALA A 7 -3.13 9.90 -5.19
N THR A 8 -3.68 8.85 -4.55
CA THR A 8 -4.42 7.80 -5.25
C THR A 8 -5.72 8.33 -5.86
N GLN A 9 -6.43 9.23 -5.16
CA GLN A 9 -7.62 9.90 -5.70
C GLN A 9 -7.31 10.57 -7.04
N GLN A 10 -6.22 11.34 -7.10
CA GLN A 10 -5.83 12.05 -8.32
C GLN A 10 -5.53 11.07 -9.46
N GLN A 11 -4.73 10.02 -9.21
CA GLN A 11 -4.42 9.03 -10.25
C GLN A 11 -5.67 8.34 -10.81
N VAL A 12 -6.64 8.03 -9.96
CA VAL A 12 -7.91 7.40 -10.40
C VAL A 12 -8.73 8.38 -11.25
N LEU A 13 -8.78 9.66 -10.85
CA LEU A 13 -9.46 10.71 -11.62
C LEU A 13 -8.78 10.97 -12.98
N ASP A 14 -7.45 10.97 -13.04
CA ASP A 14 -6.67 11.15 -14.28
C ASP A 14 -6.93 10.02 -15.28
N LEU A 15 -7.28 8.82 -14.80
CA LEU A 15 -7.73 7.68 -15.60
C LEU A 15 -9.20 7.78 -16.02
N GLY A 16 -9.90 8.87 -15.69
CA GLY A 16 -11.30 9.09 -16.02
C GLY A 16 -12.28 8.31 -15.15
N ILE A 17 -11.83 7.77 -14.01
CA ILE A 17 -12.68 6.99 -13.10
C ILE A 17 -13.19 7.91 -11.99
N PRO A 18 -14.52 8.05 -11.79
CA PRO A 18 -15.06 8.88 -10.72
C PRO A 18 -14.75 8.27 -9.34
N VAL A 19 -14.36 9.13 -8.40
CA VAL A 19 -14.12 8.77 -7.00
C VAL A 19 -15.25 9.33 -6.14
N ASP A 20 -15.96 8.43 -5.46
CA ASP A 20 -17.14 8.77 -4.65
C ASP A 20 -16.77 9.01 -3.18
N PHE A 21 -15.64 8.45 -2.72
CA PHE A 21 -15.25 8.52 -1.33
C PHE A 21 -13.73 8.55 -1.12
N CYS A 22 -13.29 9.42 -0.21
CA CYS A 22 -11.93 9.46 0.33
C CYS A 22 -12.03 9.77 1.83
N PRO A 23 -11.40 8.99 2.72
CA PRO A 23 -11.50 9.18 4.16
C PRO A 23 -10.80 10.45 4.62
N SER A 24 -11.12 10.89 5.84
CA SER A 24 -10.52 12.07 6.49
C SER A 24 -9.00 11.92 6.72
N LYS A 25 -8.54 10.68 6.96
CA LYS A 25 -7.13 10.32 7.13
C LYS A 25 -6.78 9.18 6.18
N ALA A 26 -5.61 9.27 5.56
CA ALA A 26 -5.13 8.31 4.58
C ALA A 26 -4.65 6.99 5.21
N THR A 27 -5.56 6.27 5.87
CA THR A 27 -5.29 4.97 6.50
C THR A 27 -6.40 3.97 6.20
N ALA A 28 -6.03 2.69 6.10
CA ALA A 28 -6.96 1.59 5.95
C ALA A 28 -8.04 1.57 7.05
N LYS A 29 -7.65 1.84 8.30
CA LYS A 29 -8.56 1.85 9.45
C LYS A 29 -9.61 2.96 9.33
N THR A 30 -9.20 4.17 8.95
CA THR A 30 -10.12 5.30 8.77
C THR A 30 -11.07 5.05 7.61
N LEU A 31 -10.57 4.51 6.48
CA LEU A 31 -11.41 4.10 5.37
C LEU A 31 -12.46 3.07 5.82
N ALA A 32 -12.06 2.03 6.54
CA ALA A 32 -12.98 1.01 7.05
C ALA A 32 -14.03 1.56 8.02
N ALA A 33 -13.74 2.63 8.76
CA ALA A 33 -14.66 3.22 9.72
C ALA A 33 -15.66 4.20 9.06
N GLU A 34 -15.18 5.00 8.12
CA GLU A 34 -15.96 6.11 7.54
C GLU A 34 -16.69 5.73 6.25
N LEU A 35 -16.28 4.64 5.57
CA LEU A 35 -16.93 4.19 4.36
C LEU A 35 -18.36 3.74 4.68
N ASP A 36 -19.34 4.41 4.08
CA ASP A 36 -20.74 4.02 4.19
C ASP A 36 -21.04 2.85 3.24
N VAL A 37 -21.42 1.70 3.82
CA VAL A 37 -21.66 0.44 3.10
C VAL A 37 -22.85 -0.25 3.73
N ALA A 38 -23.81 -0.64 2.90
CA ALA A 38 -24.94 -1.46 3.31
C ALA A 38 -24.45 -2.92 3.47
N PRO A 39 -24.50 -3.50 4.69
CA PRO A 39 -23.93 -4.82 5.00
C PRO A 39 -24.41 -5.94 4.06
N ASP A 40 -25.71 -6.01 3.79
CA ASP A 40 -26.34 -7.18 3.17
C ASP A 40 -26.55 -7.07 1.65
N ALA A 41 -26.10 -5.97 1.02
CA ALA A 41 -26.32 -5.71 -0.40
C ALA A 41 -25.03 -5.47 -1.20
N THR A 42 -23.87 -5.45 -0.55
CA THR A 42 -22.64 -4.95 -1.16
C THR A 42 -21.55 -6.01 -1.19
N THR A 43 -21.16 -6.41 -2.40
CA THR A 43 -19.88 -7.10 -2.63
C THR A 43 -18.82 -6.07 -2.94
N LEU A 44 -17.71 -6.09 -2.19
CA LEU A 44 -16.61 -5.12 -2.32
C LEU A 44 -15.38 -5.82 -2.86
N LEU A 45 -14.86 -5.33 -3.98
CA LEU A 45 -13.58 -5.76 -4.53
C LEU A 45 -12.45 -4.89 -3.96
N TYR A 46 -11.43 -5.51 -3.38
CA TYR A 46 -10.28 -4.82 -2.78
C TYR A 46 -8.96 -5.21 -3.46
N PRO A 47 -8.53 -4.48 -4.51
CA PRO A 47 -7.19 -4.57 -5.05
C PRO A 47 -6.16 -4.05 -4.05
N ALA A 48 -5.15 -4.87 -3.72
CA ALA A 48 -4.09 -4.51 -2.79
C ALA A 48 -2.74 -5.13 -3.19
N SER A 49 -1.67 -4.76 -2.49
CA SER A 49 -0.41 -5.51 -2.55
C SER A 49 -0.54 -6.82 -1.77
N ALA A 50 0.13 -7.90 -2.17
CA ALA A 50 0.22 -9.15 -1.41
C ALA A 50 0.64 -8.93 0.06
N LYS A 51 1.59 -8.01 0.29
CA LYS A 51 2.11 -7.68 1.64
C LYS A 51 1.22 -6.76 2.47
N ALA A 52 0.11 -6.26 1.92
CA ALA A 52 -0.78 -5.35 2.64
C ALA A 52 -1.41 -6.10 3.81
N LYS A 53 -1.40 -5.48 5.00
CA LYS A 53 -2.10 -6.00 6.17
C LYS A 53 -3.59 -6.19 5.83
N PRO A 54 -4.24 -7.28 6.27
CA PRO A 54 -5.65 -7.55 5.97
C PRO A 54 -6.62 -6.67 6.78
N THR A 55 -6.16 -5.60 7.43
CA THR A 55 -6.95 -4.77 8.35
C THR A 55 -8.22 -4.23 7.69
N LEU A 56 -8.11 -3.62 6.51
CA LEU A 56 -9.29 -3.08 5.81
C LEU A 56 -10.34 -4.17 5.52
N GLN A 57 -9.89 -5.32 5.01
CA GLN A 57 -10.76 -6.45 4.71
C GLN A 57 -11.46 -6.96 5.97
N LYS A 58 -10.71 -7.18 7.05
CA LYS A 58 -11.27 -7.69 8.31
C LYS A 58 -12.28 -6.72 8.91
N ASP A 59 -11.94 -5.43 8.97
CA ASP A 59 -12.81 -4.42 9.58
C ASP A 59 -14.13 -4.27 8.79
N LEU A 60 -14.09 -4.34 7.46
CA LEU A 60 -15.30 -4.30 6.63
C LEU A 60 -16.13 -5.60 6.72
N GLN A 61 -15.47 -6.77 6.76
CA GLN A 61 -16.15 -8.05 6.96
C GLN A 61 -16.84 -8.13 8.33
N GLN A 62 -16.24 -7.56 9.38
CA GLN A 62 -16.87 -7.43 10.70
C GLN A 62 -18.12 -6.55 10.68
N ARG A 63 -18.21 -5.62 9.72
CA ARG A 63 -19.42 -4.81 9.47
C ARG A 63 -20.45 -5.52 8.57
N GLY A 64 -20.24 -6.80 8.26
CA GLY A 64 -21.14 -7.61 7.44
C GLY A 64 -20.91 -7.53 5.93
N VAL A 65 -19.90 -6.78 5.46
CA VAL A 65 -19.63 -6.62 4.03
C VAL A 65 -18.91 -7.84 3.44
N ALA A 66 -19.40 -8.35 2.32
CA ALA A 66 -18.70 -9.38 1.56
C ALA A 66 -17.51 -8.80 0.79
N VAL A 67 -16.30 -8.94 1.33
CA VAL A 67 -15.05 -8.42 0.71
C VAL A 67 -14.30 -9.53 -0.04
N THR A 68 -14.06 -9.30 -1.32
CA THR A 68 -13.15 -10.09 -2.17
C THR A 68 -11.84 -9.31 -2.35
N ARG A 69 -10.76 -9.80 -1.74
CA ARG A 69 -9.43 -9.22 -1.91
C ARG A 69 -8.75 -9.80 -3.15
N LEU A 70 -8.10 -8.93 -3.94
CA LEU A 70 -7.23 -9.30 -5.05
C LEU A 70 -5.84 -8.73 -4.81
N ASP A 71 -4.84 -9.61 -4.67
CA ASP A 71 -3.45 -9.17 -4.63
C ASP A 71 -2.98 -8.88 -6.06
N THR A 72 -2.86 -7.59 -6.38
CA THR A 72 -2.59 -7.10 -7.74
C THR A 72 -1.12 -6.83 -8.02
N TYR A 73 -0.31 -6.71 -6.97
CA TYR A 73 1.14 -6.58 -7.05
C TYR A 73 1.81 -7.09 -5.77
N ASP A 74 3.12 -7.28 -5.81
CA ASP A 74 3.95 -7.54 -4.63
C ASP A 74 5.11 -6.54 -4.56
N THR A 75 5.53 -6.18 -3.35
CA THR A 75 6.70 -5.33 -3.11
C THR A 75 7.92 -6.22 -2.91
N VAL A 76 8.73 -6.40 -3.94
CA VAL A 76 10.02 -7.09 -3.83
C VAL A 76 11.14 -6.10 -3.58
N ALA A 77 12.13 -6.49 -2.76
CA ALA A 77 13.31 -5.65 -2.57
C ALA A 77 14.08 -5.57 -3.89
N ALA A 78 14.55 -4.37 -4.25
CA ALA A 78 15.40 -4.21 -5.42
C ALA A 78 16.73 -4.92 -5.20
N SER A 79 17.26 -5.54 -6.25
CA SER A 79 18.63 -6.07 -6.27
C SER A 79 19.58 -4.99 -6.78
N TRP A 80 20.70 -4.80 -6.08
CA TRP A 80 21.71 -3.81 -6.44
C TRP A 80 22.77 -4.41 -7.37
N SER A 81 23.19 -3.61 -8.36
CA SER A 81 24.42 -3.88 -9.11
C SER A 81 25.63 -3.56 -8.23
N GLN A 82 26.81 -4.00 -8.66
CA GLN A 82 28.07 -3.64 -7.99
C GLN A 82 28.25 -2.12 -7.87
N LEU A 83 27.91 -1.38 -8.93
CA LEU A 83 27.96 0.09 -8.93
C LEU A 83 27.06 0.70 -7.85
N HIS A 84 25.84 0.19 -7.65
CA HIS A 84 24.95 0.67 -6.59
C HIS A 84 25.53 0.40 -5.19
N LYS A 85 26.23 -0.73 -4.99
CA LYS A 85 26.91 -1.04 -3.73
C LYS A 85 28.05 -0.06 -3.47
N GLU A 86 28.92 0.16 -4.45
CA GLU A 86 30.04 1.13 -4.34
C GLU A 86 29.54 2.55 -4.09
N GLN A 87 28.45 2.97 -4.75
CA GLN A 87 27.80 4.25 -4.49
C GLN A 87 27.28 4.34 -3.05
N SER A 88 26.76 3.24 -2.50
CA SER A 88 26.25 3.20 -1.13
C SER A 88 27.34 3.37 -0.08
N ASP A 89 28.56 2.89 -0.34
CA ASP A 89 29.69 3.04 0.59
C ASP A 89 30.13 4.51 0.74
N ALA A 90 29.91 5.33 -0.29
CA ALA A 90 30.19 6.76 -0.27
C ALA A 90 29.07 7.61 0.35
N VAL A 91 27.92 7.00 0.71
CA VAL A 91 26.77 7.74 1.27
C VAL A 91 27.02 8.14 2.71
N GLN A 92 26.97 9.44 2.98
CA GLN A 92 27.06 9.98 4.35
C GLN A 92 25.69 10.05 5.05
N ILE A 93 24.60 10.24 4.29
CA ILE A 93 23.24 10.36 4.82
C ILE A 93 22.28 9.60 3.90
N ALA A 94 21.53 8.65 4.47
CA ALA A 94 20.47 7.92 3.79
C ALA A 94 19.10 8.24 4.44
N CYS A 95 18.11 8.55 3.61
CA CYS A 95 16.74 8.81 4.03
C CYS A 95 15.82 7.64 3.63
N PHE A 96 15.15 7.02 4.59
CA PHE A 96 14.29 5.86 4.34
C PHE A 96 12.81 6.22 4.46
N GLY A 97 12.04 5.97 3.40
CA GLY A 97 10.60 6.24 3.38
C GLY A 97 9.72 5.14 3.97
N SER A 98 10.29 3.97 4.31
CA SER A 98 9.54 2.84 4.89
C SER A 98 10.47 1.82 5.58
N PRO A 99 9.95 0.99 6.50
CA PRO A 99 10.73 -0.10 7.11
C PRO A 99 11.31 -1.08 6.09
N SER A 100 10.54 -1.44 5.06
CA SER A 100 11.02 -2.36 4.01
C SER A 100 12.16 -1.78 3.17
N ALA A 101 12.28 -0.45 3.08
CA ALA A 101 13.43 0.18 2.42
C ALA A 101 14.72 -0.01 3.24
N VAL A 102 14.63 -0.01 4.57
CA VAL A 102 15.76 -0.30 5.46
C VAL A 102 16.21 -1.76 5.30
N GLU A 103 15.25 -2.69 5.32
CA GLU A 103 15.55 -4.12 5.11
C GLU A 103 16.19 -4.38 3.74
N GLY A 104 15.67 -3.72 2.69
CA GLY A 104 16.24 -3.80 1.34
C GLY A 104 17.65 -3.23 1.27
N TRP A 105 17.91 -2.09 1.91
CA TRP A 105 19.26 -1.51 2.00
C TRP A 105 20.23 -2.48 2.66
N LEU A 106 19.91 -2.93 3.88
CA LEU A 106 20.77 -3.83 4.65
C LEU A 106 21.08 -5.12 3.88
N ARG A 107 20.09 -5.72 3.23
CA ARG A 107 20.30 -6.92 2.40
C ARG A 107 21.30 -6.69 1.28
N ASN A 108 21.24 -5.53 0.61
CA ASN A 108 22.13 -5.25 -0.51
C ASN A 108 23.54 -4.82 -0.07
N THR A 109 23.69 -4.26 1.13
CA THR A 109 25.00 -3.86 1.68
C THR A 109 25.69 -4.94 2.50
N GLN A 110 24.96 -5.92 3.05
CA GLN A 110 25.55 -6.96 3.93
C GLN A 110 26.33 -8.07 3.19
N ASP A 111 26.23 -8.15 1.86
CA ASP A 111 27.06 -9.06 1.03
C ASP A 111 28.50 -8.54 0.78
N ALA A 112 28.94 -7.50 1.49
CA ALA A 112 30.24 -6.85 1.29
C ALA A 112 31.36 -7.28 2.27
N ASN A 113 31.19 -8.40 2.99
CA ASN A 113 32.23 -8.99 3.85
C ASN A 113 32.58 -10.41 3.42
#